data_AF-A0A7G5Z930-F1
#
_entry.id   AF-A0A7G5Z930-F1
#
_cell.length_a   1.000
_cell.length_b   1.000
_cell.length_c   1.000
_cell.angle_alpha   90.00
_cell.angle_beta   90.00
_cell.angle_gamma   90.00
#
_symmetry.space_group_name_H-M   'P 1'
#
loop_
_entity.id
_entity.type
_entity.pdbx_description
1 polymer ?
#
loop_
_entity_poly.entity_id
_entity_poly.type
_entity_poly.pdbx_seq_one_letter_code
_entity_poly.pdbx_strand_id
1 'polypeptide(L)' 'MLTPYDREHLKTYLRLLDAEADGACWEEAVTVIFGLDPDNDAQRAARVYTTHLARAKWMTENGFRHLVRSSYH' A
#
# COMPACT_ATOMS: atom_id res chain seq x y z
N MET A 1 -9.74 -9.00 9.73
CA MET A 1 -10.91 -8.11 9.86
C MET A 1 -10.52 -6.71 9.39
N LEU A 2 -11.44 -6.03 8.70
CA LEU A 2 -11.25 -4.66 8.21
C LEU A 2 -11.38 -3.66 9.36
N THR A 3 -10.46 -2.71 9.44
CA THR A 3 -10.45 -1.65 10.44
C THR A 3 -10.77 -0.29 9.81
N PRO A 4 -11.18 0.73 10.60
CA PRO A 4 -11.31 2.10 10.10
C PRO A 4 -10.02 2.62 9.45
N TYR A 5 -8.86 2.26 10.02
CA TYR A 5 -7.54 2.55 9.47
C TYR A 5 -7.40 2.07 8.02
N ASP A 6 -7.87 0.85 7.72
CA ASP A 6 -7.78 0.31 6.36
C ASP A 6 -8.66 1.06 5.35
N ARG A 7 -9.76 1.68 5.78
CA ARG A 7 -10.62 2.48 4.90
C ARG A 7 -9.97 3.81 4.57
N GLU A 8 -9.35 4.45 5.57
CA GLU A 8 -8.61 5.71 5.39
C GLU A 8 -7.37 5.52 4.51
N HIS A 9 -6.70 4.37 4.60
CA HIS A 9 -5.46 4.07 3.87
C HIS A 9 -5.70 3.40 2.50
N LEU A 10 -6.94 3.38 2.04
CA LEU A 10 -7.32 2.69 0.82
C LEU A 10 -6.58 3.21 -0.42
N LYS A 11 -6.44 4.53 -0.55
CA LYS A 11 -5.69 5.14 -1.65
C LYS A 11 -4.23 4.72 -1.63
N THR A 12 -3.63 4.63 -0.44
CA THR A 12 -2.25 4.17 -0.25
C THR A 12 -2.07 2.72 -0.68
N TYR A 13 -3.00 1.84 -0.31
CA TYR A 13 -2.97 0.44 -0.72
C TYR A 13 -3.11 0.26 -2.23
N LEU A 14 -3.99 1.02 -2.89
CA LEU A 14 -4.13 0.98 -4.35
C LEU A 14 -2.83 1.40 -5.05
N ARG A 15 -2.23 2.52 -4.62
CA ARG A 15 -0.95 2.99 -5.19
C ARG A 15 0.19 1.99 -4.99
N LEU A 16 0.21 1.26 -3.87
CA LEU A 16 1.20 0.20 -3.63
C LEU A 16 1.01 -0.99 -4.54
N LEU A 17 -0.24 -1.41 -4.77
CA LEU A 17 -0.54 -2.51 -5.69
C LEU A 17 -0.24 -2.16 -7.13
N ASP A 18 -0.52 -0.92 -7.55
CA ASP A 18 -0.18 -0.43 -8.88
C ASP A 18 1.35 -0.36 -9.05
N ALA A 19 2.07 0.20 -8.07
CA ALA A 19 3.54 0.24 -8.09
C ALA A 19 4.17 -1.16 -8.14
N GLU A 20 3.63 -2.13 -7.39
CA GLU A 20 4.10 -3.52 -7.46
C GLU A 20 3.79 -4.17 -8.83
N ALA A 21 2.59 -3.93 -9.39
CA ALA A 21 2.21 -4.45 -10.69
C ALA A 21 3.07 -3.87 -11.83
N ASP A 22 3.47 -2.61 -11.71
CA ASP A 22 4.37 -1.91 -12.62
C ASP A 22 5.85 -2.31 -12.41
N GLY A 23 6.15 -3.12 -11.39
CA GLY A 23 7.51 -3.57 -11.07
C GLY A 23 8.40 -2.46 -10.51
N ALA A 24 7.82 -1.44 -9.90
CA ALA A 24 8.55 -0.32 -9.32
C ALA A 24 9.48 -0.77 -8.19
N CYS A 25 10.59 -0.04 -8.04
CA CYS A 25 11.53 -0.25 -6.96
C CYS A 25 10.87 0.09 -5.61
N TRP A 26 11.09 -0.71 -4.57
CA TRP A 26 10.39 -0.51 -3.30
C TRP A 26 10.84 0.78 -2.58
N GLU A 27 12.10 1.18 -2.77
CA GLU A 27 12.67 2.45 -2.32
C GLU A 27 11.94 3.64 -2.95
N GLU A 28 11.72 3.61 -4.27
CA GLU A 28 11.00 4.66 -4.97
C GLU A 28 9.53 4.71 -4.51
N ALA A 29 8.89 3.54 -4.41
CA ALA A 29 7.51 3.44 -3.94
C ALA A 29 7.36 4.01 -2.52
N VAL A 30 8.28 3.72 -1.59
CA VAL A 30 8.18 4.20 -0.21
C VAL A 30 8.42 5.71 -0.12
N THR A 31 9.32 6.26 -0.93
CA THR A 31 9.54 7.71 -1.02
C THR A 31 8.33 8.43 -1.61
N VAL A 32 7.78 7.94 -2.72
CA VAL A 32 6.69 8.60 -3.44
C VAL A 32 5.33 8.45 -2.74
N ILE A 33 5.11 7.33 -2.05
CA ILE A 33 3.81 7.01 -1.42
C ILE A 33 3.78 7.46 0.03
N PHE A 34 4.87 7.28 0.79
CA PHE A 34 4.93 7.57 2.22
C PHE A 34 5.79 8.78 2.59
N GLY A 35 6.53 9.36 1.64
CA GLY A 35 7.47 10.45 1.92
C GLY A 35 8.65 10.01 2.79
N LEU A 36 8.94 8.71 2.85
CA LEU A 36 10.05 8.17 3.64
C LEU A 36 11.30 8.08 2.77
N ASP A 37 12.42 8.51 3.33
CA ASP A 37 13.72 8.40 2.70
C ASP A 37 14.41 7.10 3.14
N PRO A 38 14.57 6.10 2.25
CA PRO A 38 15.24 4.86 2.56
C PRO A 38 16.75 5.02 2.79
N ASP A 39 17.39 6.10 2.33
CA ASP A 39 18.82 6.33 2.58
C ASP A 39 19.08 6.78 4.02
N ASN A 40 18.10 7.45 4.63
CA ASN A 40 18.18 7.90 6.03
C ASN A 40 17.83 6.79 7.04
N ASP A 41 16.81 5.97 6.75
CA ASP A 41 16.43 4.83 7.60
C ASP A 41 15.80 3.70 6.76
N ALA A 42 16.66 2.95 6.09
CA ALA A 42 16.29 1.84 5.23
C ALA A 42 15.44 0.79 5.96
N GLN A 43 15.75 0.51 7.23
CA GLN A 43 15.06 -0.54 7.99
C GLN A 43 13.62 -0.14 8.31
N ARG A 44 13.38 1.14 8.65
CA ARG A 44 12.03 1.65 8.85
C ARG A 44 11.27 1.72 7.53
N ALA A 45 11.90 2.24 6.48
CA ALA A 45 11.29 2.37 5.16
C ALA A 45 10.84 1.01 4.61
N ALA A 46 11.72 0.01 4.66
CA ALA A 46 11.41 -1.36 4.23
C ALA A 46 10.26 -1.99 5.06
N ARG A 47 10.25 -1.77 6.38
CA ARG A 47 9.16 -2.26 7.25
C ARG A 47 7.82 -1.64 6.91
N VAL A 48 7.79 -0.32 6.66
CA VAL A 48 6.58 0.38 6.25
C VAL A 48 6.08 -0.16 4.91
N TYR A 49 6.96 -0.25 3.91
CA TYR A 49 6.62 -0.79 2.59
C TYR A 49 6.03 -2.20 2.68
N THR A 50 6.78 -3.14 3.28
CA THR A 50 6.39 -4.56 3.36
C THR A 50 5.08 -4.78 4.13
N THR A 51 4.89 -4.10 5.26
CA THR A 51 3.68 -4.25 6.08
C THR A 51 2.44 -3.74 5.35
N HIS A 52 2.54 -2.58 4.68
CA HIS A 52 1.41 -2.00 3.96
C HIS A 52 1.11 -2.77 2.67
N LEU A 53 2.14 -3.26 1.96
CA LEU A 53 1.95 -4.08 0.77
C LEU A 53 1.29 -5.41 1.11
N ALA A 54 1.75 -6.10 2.16
CA ALA A 54 1.10 -7.33 2.63
C ALA A 54 -0.37 -7.09 3.01
N ARG A 55 -0.66 -5.95 3.66
CA ARG A 55 -2.04 -5.58 3.98
C ARG A 55 -2.88 -5.30 2.73
N ALA A 56 -2.32 -4.58 1.75
CA ALA A 56 -2.97 -4.30 0.48
C ALA A 56 -3.32 -5.59 -0.28
N LYS A 57 -2.40 -6.55 -0.34
CA LYS A 57 -2.64 -7.88 -0.95
C LYS A 57 -3.73 -8.66 -0.24
N TRP A 58 -3.65 -8.75 1.09
CA TRP A 58 -4.68 -9.42 1.88
C TRP A 58 -6.07 -8.82 1.62
N MET A 59 -6.18 -7.50 1.51
CA MET A 59 -7.43 -6.81 1.19
C MET A 59 -7.99 -7.23 -0.18
N THR A 60 -7.13 -7.41 -1.18
CA THR A 60 -7.57 -7.86 -2.51
C THR A 60 -8.00 -9.32 -2.54
N GLU A 61 -7.29 -10.20 -1.85
CA GLU A 61 -7.60 -11.64 -1.76
C GLU A 61 -8.90 -11.90 -1.00
N ASN A 62 -9.24 -11.05 -0.03
CA ASN A 62 -10.47 -11.16 0.76
C ASN A 62 -11.68 -10.45 0.08
N GLY A 63 -11.58 -10.09 -1.21
CA GLY A 63 -12.69 -9.57 -2.00
C GLY A 63 -13.00 -8.08 -1.79
N PHE A 64 -12.20 -7.34 -1.01
CA PHE A 64 -12.48 -5.94 -0.69
C PHE A 64 -12.39 -5.02 -1.92
N ARG A 65 -11.56 -5.37 -2.91
CA ARG A 65 -11.36 -4.57 -4.14
C ARG A 65 -12.69 -4.28 -4.87
N HIS A 66 -13.66 -5.19 -4.80
CA HIS A 66 -14.98 -5.00 -5.41
C HIS A 66 -15.87 -4.02 -4.64
N LEU A 67 -15.76 -3.97 -3.31
CA LEU A 67 -16.46 -2.98 -2.47
C LEU A 67 -15.91 -1.57 -2.71
N VAL A 68 -14.59 -1.46 -2.87
CA VAL A 68 -13.89 -0.21 -3.11
C VAL A 68 -14.28 0.41 -4.45
N ARG A 69 -14.21 -0.37 -5.54
CA ARG A 69 -14.56 0.14 -6.89
C ARG A 69 -16.02 0.59 -6.99
N SER A 70 -16.91 0.01 -6.18
CA SER A 70 -18.33 0.41 -6.13
C SER A 70 -18.58 1.66 -5.28
N SER A 71 -17.61 2.07 -4.44
CA SER A 71 -17.74 3.25 -3.56
C SER A 71 -17.15 4.53 -4.17
N TYR A 72 -16.43 4.42 -5.29
CA TYR A 72 -15.85 5.54 -6.05
C TYR A 72 -16.67 5.87 -7.31
N HIS A 73 -17.93 5.44 -7.36
CA HIS A 73 -18.88 5.75 -8.43
C HIS A 73 -20.04 6.61 -7.94
#